data_AF-A0A1V6TUI9-F1
#
_entry.id   AF-A0A1V6TUI9-F1
#
_cell.length_a   1.000
_cell.length_b   1.000
_cell.length_c   1.000
_cell.angle_alpha   90.00
_cell.angle_beta   90.00
_cell.angle_gamma   90.00
#
_symmetry.space_group_name_H-M   'P 1'
#
loop_
_entity.id
_entity.type
_entity.pdbx_description
1 polymer ?
#
loop_
_entity_poly.entity_id
_entity_poly.type
_entity_poly.pdbx_seq_one_letter_code
_entity_poly.pdbx_strand_id
1 'polypeptide(L)'
;MTAKSTPVQIFPGKGLGFITLGASLHNVLTRVKSHPQTYPAIDLAYSPTDPLRNPVVLQLPSNGLRLRFDGPDQRLRLIEVLDFSRVNLVYKNQDVMKGGKSTEQPTSSQGPSFRHVYNRLFGPSYPGEYISPKDKAAYGTYVLSYPGVAFSFPLQHSAWSEQCDFVALLSSSAAQPATSMAIFQGSSWPEVSAKLFTQPPQYPRASAVVSKNRDSFADEIEEFHILGAGKLEVSRRTNPPVSILLGETTPQDLIAEFGPPDAIYRKHDRRISIHRATGIAGADPLNPTLSPGRGLDLPDTDHSSSNSITDDSDDEASAGQVSDPSSLPVDSFFNYFHHGFDAFISHPSTPGPAFPGSGLPDPTAPSVPSSQLVVTKIILHGNVPGSYPFNRHRRSRWTIHLDPNRDGLDAESSYDEIAERLRGVWKGSYSSPGEEQATQRPMVLNRGWGDSPESSVEFLGGWEETTAKGQRSTTDGHEGGLGNTELFGFPGLLFEVLKNGAVSCLTVY
;
A
#
# COMPACT_ATOMS: atom_id res chain seq x y z
N MET A 1 8.79 21.35 -31.11
CA MET A 1 8.90 22.11 -29.84
C MET A 1 8.87 21.09 -28.71
N THR A 2 10.00 20.76 -28.09
CA THR A 2 10.04 19.88 -26.91
C THR A 2 9.38 20.63 -25.76
N ALA A 3 8.28 20.08 -25.21
CA ALA A 3 7.66 20.60 -24.00
C ALA A 3 8.74 20.71 -22.92
N LYS A 4 9.03 21.92 -22.43
CA LYS A 4 9.94 22.10 -21.30
C LYS A 4 9.32 21.34 -20.13
N SER A 5 10.03 20.32 -19.62
CA SER A 5 9.53 19.57 -18.47
C SER A 5 9.34 20.53 -17.29
N THR A 6 8.22 20.38 -16.57
CA THR A 6 7.92 21.18 -15.39
C THR A 6 9.07 21.06 -14.38
N PRO A 7 9.61 22.17 -13.85
CA PRO A 7 10.66 22.13 -12.86
C PRO A 7 10.17 21.44 -11.58
N VAL A 8 11.02 20.59 -11.01
CA VAL A 8 10.76 19.83 -9.79
C VAL A 8 11.63 20.38 -8.66
N GLN A 9 10.97 20.95 -7.65
CA GLN A 9 11.64 21.60 -6.51
C GLN A 9 12.24 20.57 -5.56
N ILE A 10 13.52 20.75 -5.22
CA ILE A 10 14.19 20.00 -4.16
C ILE A 10 13.92 20.66 -2.82
N PHE A 11 13.53 19.86 -1.84
CA PHE A 11 13.41 20.24 -0.45
C PHE A 11 14.35 19.37 0.40
N PRO A 12 15.58 19.83 0.70
CA PRO A 12 16.53 19.06 1.50
C PRO A 12 15.91 18.61 2.82
N GLY A 13 16.12 17.35 3.17
CA GLY A 13 15.55 16.77 4.38
C GLY A 13 14.07 16.41 4.29
N LYS A 14 13.36 16.80 3.22
CA LYS A 14 11.90 16.69 3.13
C LYS A 14 11.39 15.96 1.91
N GLY A 15 11.91 16.20 0.71
CA GLY A 15 11.35 15.60 -0.49
C GLY A 15 11.76 16.23 -1.82
N LEU A 16 11.14 15.74 -2.89
CA LEU A 16 11.31 16.18 -4.27
C LEU A 16 9.93 16.39 -4.92
N GLY A 17 9.56 17.63 -5.18
CA GLY A 17 8.22 17.98 -5.66
C GLY A 17 7.14 17.48 -4.68
N PHE A 18 6.22 16.64 -5.15
CA PHE A 18 5.21 16.01 -4.30
C PHE A 18 5.69 14.77 -3.55
N ILE A 19 6.86 14.22 -3.92
CA ILE A 19 7.39 12.99 -3.34
C ILE A 19 8.08 13.37 -2.04
N THR A 20 7.42 13.14 -0.91
CA THR A 20 7.90 13.54 0.42
C THR A 20 8.45 12.35 1.19
N LEU A 21 9.59 12.52 1.85
CA LEU A 21 10.11 11.57 2.82
C LEU A 21 9.04 11.27 3.87
N GLY A 22 8.97 10.01 4.28
CA GLY A 22 7.90 9.48 5.11
C GLY A 22 6.58 9.23 4.39
N ALA A 23 6.36 9.58 3.12
CA ALA A 23 5.12 9.17 2.46
C ALA A 23 5.03 7.63 2.37
N SER A 24 3.81 7.06 2.47
CA SER A 24 3.62 5.62 2.29
C SER A 24 3.84 5.20 0.83
N LEU A 25 4.28 3.97 0.62
CA LEU A 25 4.40 3.36 -0.71
C LEU A 25 3.07 3.43 -1.47
N HIS A 26 1.97 3.13 -0.79
CA HIS A 26 0.63 3.25 -1.35
C HIS A 26 0.38 4.65 -1.92
N ASN A 27 0.59 5.70 -1.13
CA ASN A 27 0.33 7.08 -1.56
C ASN A 27 1.20 7.51 -2.73
N VAL A 28 2.51 7.20 -2.67
CA VAL A 28 3.45 7.59 -3.75
C VAL A 28 3.13 6.83 -5.03
N LEU A 29 2.96 5.50 -4.94
CA LEU A 29 2.71 4.67 -6.11
C LEU A 29 1.36 4.99 -6.77
N THR A 30 0.30 5.20 -5.98
CA THR A 30 -1.03 5.62 -6.49
C THR A 30 -0.93 6.95 -7.24
N ARG A 31 -0.18 7.93 -6.70
CA ARG A 31 -0.02 9.25 -7.35
C ARG A 31 0.88 9.21 -8.59
N VAL A 32 1.90 8.36 -8.62
CA VAL A 32 2.72 8.15 -9.81
C VAL A 32 1.89 7.49 -10.90
N LYS A 33 1.11 6.44 -10.57
CA LYS A 33 0.22 5.73 -11.51
C LYS A 33 -0.87 6.62 -12.10
N SER A 34 -1.34 7.63 -11.37
CA SER A 34 -2.33 8.59 -11.89
C SER A 34 -1.76 9.60 -12.89
N HIS A 35 -0.44 9.62 -13.13
CA HIS A 35 0.23 10.51 -14.07
C HIS A 35 1.10 9.74 -15.08
N PRO A 36 0.51 8.86 -15.92
CA PRO A 36 1.27 7.98 -16.82
C PRO A 36 2.09 8.74 -17.88
N GLN A 37 1.68 9.96 -18.25
CA GLN A 37 2.45 10.80 -19.17
C GLN A 37 3.75 11.33 -18.55
N THR A 38 3.74 11.58 -17.23
CA THR A 38 4.91 12.06 -16.48
C THR A 38 5.80 10.89 -16.03
N TYR A 39 5.19 9.75 -15.72
CA TYR A 39 5.84 8.54 -15.23
C TYR A 39 5.45 7.32 -16.08
N PRO A 40 5.95 7.23 -17.33
CA PRO A 40 5.52 6.20 -18.28
C PRO A 40 6.08 4.80 -17.99
N ALA A 41 7.09 4.70 -17.12
CA ALA A 41 7.69 3.44 -16.71
C ALA A 41 7.90 3.45 -15.19
N ILE A 42 7.48 2.37 -14.54
CA ILE A 42 7.49 2.19 -13.10
C ILE A 42 7.99 0.78 -12.81
N ASP A 43 9.21 0.67 -12.27
CA ASP A 43 9.78 -0.63 -11.91
C ASP A 43 9.76 -0.78 -10.39
N LEU A 44 9.28 -1.93 -9.92
CA LEU A 44 9.23 -2.25 -8.49
C LEU A 44 10.11 -3.47 -8.20
N ALA A 45 11.04 -3.32 -7.28
CA ALA A 45 11.88 -4.40 -6.78
C ALA A 45 11.64 -4.61 -5.28
N TYR A 46 11.49 -5.86 -4.87
CA TYR A 46 11.25 -6.28 -3.50
C TYR A 46 11.85 -7.68 -3.26
N SER A 47 12.03 -8.05 -1.99
CA SER A 47 12.45 -9.41 -1.65
C SER A 47 11.27 -10.37 -1.77
N PRO A 48 11.34 -11.45 -2.57
CA PRO A 48 10.27 -12.44 -2.64
C PRO A 48 10.18 -13.30 -1.37
N THR A 49 11.28 -13.44 -0.62
CA THR A 49 11.31 -14.22 0.63
C THR A 49 10.78 -13.41 1.80
N ASP A 50 11.21 -12.15 1.93
CA ASP A 50 10.90 -11.31 3.09
C ASP A 50 10.42 -9.91 2.66
N PRO A 51 9.26 -9.81 1.99
CA PRO A 51 8.77 -8.56 1.40
C PRO A 51 8.37 -7.50 2.43
N LEU A 52 8.14 -7.90 3.69
CA LEU A 52 7.75 -7.02 4.79
C LEU A 52 8.91 -6.61 5.69
N ARG A 53 10.09 -7.22 5.55
CA ARG A 53 11.28 -6.88 6.35
C ARG A 53 12.29 -6.10 5.54
N ASN A 54 12.47 -6.47 4.27
CA ASN A 54 13.43 -5.83 3.39
C ASN A 54 12.85 -4.59 2.71
N PRO A 55 13.68 -3.58 2.40
CA PRO A 55 13.23 -2.39 1.70
C PRO A 55 12.60 -2.68 0.34
N VAL A 56 11.56 -1.91 0.00
CA VAL A 56 10.96 -1.90 -1.34
C VAL A 56 11.55 -0.77 -2.15
N VAL A 57 11.97 -1.06 -3.38
CA VAL A 57 12.60 -0.08 -4.28
C VAL A 57 11.68 0.21 -5.45
N LEU A 58 11.30 1.47 -5.61
CA LEU A 58 10.52 1.98 -6.73
C LEU A 58 11.43 2.81 -7.63
N GLN A 59 11.63 2.37 -8.87
CA GLN A 59 12.42 3.08 -9.87
C GLN A 59 11.49 3.74 -10.88
N LEU A 60 11.79 4.99 -11.21
CA LEU A 60 11.12 5.77 -12.25
C LEU A 60 12.18 6.05 -13.32
N PRO A 61 12.51 5.05 -14.16
CA PRO A 61 13.66 5.12 -15.06
C PRO A 61 13.55 6.31 -16.01
N SER A 62 12.35 6.60 -16.54
CA SER A 62 12.13 7.75 -17.44
C SER A 62 12.38 9.11 -16.79
N ASN A 63 12.41 9.17 -15.45
CA ASN A 63 12.66 10.39 -14.68
C ASN A 63 14.03 10.37 -13.98
N GLY A 64 14.79 9.26 -14.11
CA GLY A 64 16.09 9.11 -13.45
C GLY A 64 16.00 9.04 -11.93
N LEU A 65 14.88 8.59 -11.37
CA LEU A 65 14.66 8.55 -9.92
C LEU A 65 14.64 7.13 -9.37
N ARG A 66 15.13 6.96 -8.14
CA ARG A 66 14.96 5.76 -7.33
C ARG A 66 14.49 6.14 -5.94
N LEU A 67 13.41 5.51 -5.50
CA LEU A 67 12.77 5.74 -4.22
C LEU A 67 12.88 4.46 -3.39
N ARG A 68 13.27 4.56 -2.13
CA ARG A 68 13.43 3.40 -1.24
C ARG A 68 12.53 3.53 -0.03
N PHE A 69 11.66 2.55 0.13
CA PHE A 69 10.72 2.43 1.23
C PHE A 69 11.24 1.39 2.23
N ASP A 70 11.00 1.58 3.52
CA ASP A 70 11.25 0.48 4.48
C ASP A 70 10.28 -0.69 4.25
N GLY A 71 10.60 -1.87 4.79
CA GLY A 71 9.72 -3.03 4.69
C GLY A 71 8.52 -2.91 5.64
N PRO A 72 8.75 -2.73 6.96
CA PRO A 72 7.69 -2.84 7.97
C PRO A 72 6.55 -1.83 7.81
N ASP A 73 6.83 -0.55 7.56
CA ASP A 73 5.78 0.48 7.48
C ASP A 73 5.62 1.05 6.06
N GLN A 74 6.40 0.54 5.11
CA GLN A 74 6.43 0.98 3.72
C GLN A 74 6.56 2.50 3.58
N ARG A 75 7.47 3.09 4.36
CA ARG A 75 7.70 4.54 4.42
C ARG A 75 8.87 4.94 3.56
N LEU A 76 8.70 6.00 2.77
CA LEU A 76 9.77 6.52 1.93
C LEU A 76 10.94 7.04 2.79
N ARG A 77 12.08 6.36 2.72
CA ARG A 77 13.29 6.67 3.50
C ARG A 77 14.32 7.46 2.73
N LEU A 78 14.39 7.23 1.42
CA LEU A 78 15.42 7.80 0.55
C LEU A 78 14.85 8.10 -0.83
N ILE A 79 15.17 9.29 -1.34
CA ILE A 79 14.94 9.70 -2.72
C ILE A 79 16.30 9.88 -3.37
N GLU A 80 16.54 9.20 -4.49
CA GLU A 80 17.79 9.29 -5.24
C GLU A 80 17.49 9.79 -6.64
N VAL A 81 18.26 10.78 -7.07
CA VAL A 81 18.39 11.17 -8.48
C VAL A 81 19.62 10.47 -9.01
N LEU A 82 19.42 9.59 -9.98
CA LEU A 82 20.46 8.78 -10.64
C LEU A 82 20.81 9.30 -12.03
N ASP A 83 19.93 10.10 -12.64
CA ASP A 83 20.18 10.75 -13.92
C ASP A 83 19.59 12.16 -13.91
N PHE A 84 20.46 13.16 -13.80
CA PHE A 84 20.06 14.57 -13.74
C PHE A 84 19.52 15.11 -15.07
N SER A 85 19.69 14.40 -16.18
CA SER A 85 19.20 14.81 -17.50
C SER A 85 17.71 14.51 -17.72
N ARG A 86 17.16 13.57 -16.93
CA ARG A 86 15.78 13.08 -17.06
C ARG A 86 14.76 13.85 -16.23
N VAL A 87 15.22 14.77 -15.38
CA VAL A 87 14.35 15.60 -14.53
C VAL A 87 14.92 17.01 -14.41
N ASN A 88 14.09 18.02 -14.68
CA ASN A 88 14.46 19.41 -14.49
C ASN A 88 14.40 19.76 -13.00
N LEU A 89 15.54 19.76 -12.31
CA LEU A 89 15.64 19.96 -10.87
C LEU A 89 15.97 21.40 -10.52
N VAL A 90 15.24 21.97 -9.56
CA VAL A 90 15.46 23.33 -9.07
C VAL A 90 15.62 23.37 -7.55
N TYR A 91 16.53 24.20 -7.05
CA TYR A 91 16.73 24.49 -5.64
C TYR A 91 16.76 25.99 -5.41
N LYS A 92 15.87 26.52 -4.55
CA LYS A 92 15.74 27.98 -4.30
C LYS A 92 15.67 28.80 -5.60
N ASN A 93 14.85 28.36 -6.56
CA ASN A 93 14.68 28.95 -7.90
C ASN A 93 15.95 28.96 -8.78
N GLN A 94 16.97 28.16 -8.45
CA GLN A 94 18.15 27.95 -9.28
C GLN A 94 18.16 26.53 -9.85
N ASP A 95 18.53 26.41 -11.13
CA ASP A 95 18.67 25.10 -11.77
C ASP A 95 19.84 24.33 -11.16
N VAL A 96 19.59 23.07 -10.81
CA VAL A 96 20.64 22.18 -10.29
C VAL A 96 21.63 21.85 -11.39
N MET A 97 21.14 21.60 -12.60
CA MET A 97 22.00 21.50 -13.78
C MET A 97 22.34 22.88 -14.29
N LYS A 98 23.63 23.13 -14.56
CA LYS A 98 24.02 24.37 -15.23
C LYS A 98 23.47 24.33 -16.66
N GLY A 99 22.50 25.18 -16.99
CA GLY A 99 22.04 25.35 -18.36
C GLY A 99 23.23 25.68 -19.27
N GLY A 100 23.55 24.78 -20.20
CA GLY A 100 24.52 25.07 -21.24
C GLY A 100 24.04 26.28 -22.02
N LYS A 101 24.85 27.35 -22.07
CA LYS A 101 24.65 28.36 -23.11
C LYS A 101 24.80 27.64 -24.45
N SER A 102 23.84 27.87 -25.33
CA SER A 102 23.55 27.11 -26.56
C SER A 102 24.60 27.22 -27.67
N THR A 103 25.88 27.00 -27.37
CA THR A 103 26.95 27.13 -28.38
C THR A 103 28.14 26.18 -28.23
N GLU A 104 28.16 25.28 -27.24
CA GLU A 104 29.21 24.28 -27.12
C GLU A 104 28.61 22.87 -27.16
N GLN A 105 29.29 21.98 -27.89
CA GLN A 105 28.90 20.58 -28.11
C GLN A 105 28.44 19.90 -26.82
N PRO A 106 27.50 18.94 -26.88
CA PRO A 106 27.02 18.22 -25.70
C PRO A 106 28.13 17.32 -25.16
N THR A 107 29.07 17.89 -24.42
CA THR A 107 29.96 17.12 -23.56
C THR A 107 29.08 16.43 -22.53
N SER A 108 29.27 15.12 -22.40
CA SER A 108 28.55 14.12 -21.60
C SER A 108 28.52 14.38 -20.08
N SER A 109 28.14 15.59 -19.66
CA SER A 109 28.01 15.98 -18.27
C SER A 109 26.76 15.34 -17.68
N GLN A 110 26.92 14.17 -17.05
CA GLN A 110 25.81 13.41 -16.44
C GLN A 110 25.26 14.03 -15.14
N GLY A 111 25.78 15.18 -14.68
CA GLY A 111 25.24 15.87 -13.51
C GLY A 111 25.95 17.20 -13.19
N PRO A 112 25.65 17.84 -12.04
CA PRO A 112 26.21 19.14 -11.68
C PRO A 112 27.68 19.03 -11.24
N SER A 113 28.50 20.00 -11.66
CA SER A 113 29.89 20.11 -11.17
C SER A 113 29.95 20.49 -9.68
N PHE A 114 31.01 20.07 -8.98
CA PHE A 114 31.25 20.44 -7.58
C PHE A 114 31.16 21.96 -7.37
N ARG A 115 31.82 22.76 -8.23
CA ARG A 115 31.80 24.23 -8.12
C ARG A 115 30.40 24.82 -8.21
N HIS A 116 29.50 24.22 -8.98
CA HIS A 116 28.11 24.69 -9.07
C HIS A 116 27.35 24.38 -7.79
N VAL A 117 27.44 23.14 -7.30
CA VAL A 117 26.83 22.72 -6.03
C VAL A 117 27.35 23.57 -4.87
N TYR A 118 28.67 23.72 -4.75
CA TYR A 118 29.34 24.41 -3.65
C TYR A 118 29.18 25.93 -3.70
N ASN A 119 29.39 26.58 -4.85
CA ASN A 119 29.41 28.06 -4.91
C ASN A 119 28.05 28.70 -5.21
N ARG A 120 27.10 27.98 -5.81
CA ARG A 120 25.82 28.55 -6.26
C ARG A 120 24.61 28.01 -5.49
N LEU A 121 24.57 26.69 -5.27
CA LEU A 121 23.39 26.04 -4.71
C LEU A 121 23.39 26.01 -3.18
N PHE A 122 24.37 25.32 -2.58
CA PHE A 122 24.31 24.95 -1.15
C PHE A 122 25.33 25.68 -0.27
N GLY A 123 26.41 26.21 -0.84
CA GLY A 123 27.43 26.92 -0.09
C GLY A 123 28.51 26.01 0.50
N PRO A 124 29.35 26.56 1.39
CA PRO A 124 30.37 25.81 2.10
C PRO A 124 29.80 24.64 2.91
N SER A 125 30.56 23.55 2.99
CA SER A 125 30.23 22.38 3.80
C SER A 125 31.44 21.84 4.53
N TYR A 126 31.21 20.96 5.49
CA TYR A 126 32.24 20.14 6.11
C TYR A 126 32.78 19.10 5.10
N PRO A 127 33.99 18.56 5.34
CA PRO A 127 34.49 17.42 4.58
C PRO A 127 33.48 16.27 4.54
N GLY A 128 33.39 15.64 3.39
CA GLY A 128 32.51 14.51 3.12
C GLY A 128 33.18 13.18 3.38
N GLU A 129 32.53 12.10 2.94
CA GLU A 129 33.03 10.74 3.07
C GLU A 129 33.59 10.25 1.73
N TYR A 130 34.80 9.70 1.74
CA TYR A 130 35.36 9.03 0.57
C TYR A 130 35.19 7.52 0.68
N ILE A 131 34.59 6.94 -0.34
CA ILE A 131 34.38 5.49 -0.48
C ILE A 131 35.37 4.98 -1.53
N SER A 132 36.30 4.15 -1.08
CA SER A 132 37.31 3.52 -1.94
C SER A 132 36.67 2.61 -3.00
N PRO A 133 37.22 2.54 -4.23
CA PRO A 133 36.75 1.61 -5.25
C PRO A 133 36.85 0.13 -4.80
N LYS A 134 35.84 -0.68 -5.12
CA LYS A 134 35.80 -2.11 -4.73
C LYS A 134 36.73 -3.00 -5.57
N ASP A 135 36.96 -2.65 -6.85
CA ASP A 135 37.64 -3.55 -7.83
C ASP A 135 38.86 -2.91 -8.51
N LYS A 136 39.79 -2.29 -7.75
CA LYS A 136 40.95 -1.54 -8.28
C LYS A 136 40.60 -0.49 -9.36
N ALA A 137 39.34 -0.06 -9.40
CA ALA A 137 38.91 0.96 -10.34
C ALA A 137 39.67 2.27 -10.09
N ALA A 138 39.86 3.06 -11.15
CA ALA A 138 40.60 4.32 -11.04
C ALA A 138 39.87 5.38 -10.20
N TYR A 139 38.56 5.22 -9.99
CA TYR A 139 37.70 6.20 -9.32
C TYR A 139 37.01 5.57 -8.11
N GLY A 140 37.12 6.24 -6.96
CA GLY A 140 36.21 6.05 -5.84
C GLY A 140 35.08 7.07 -5.87
N THR A 141 34.28 7.10 -4.82
CA THR A 141 33.15 8.01 -4.69
C THR A 141 33.37 8.93 -3.50
N TYR A 142 33.44 10.24 -3.75
CA TYR A 142 33.39 11.24 -2.70
C TYR A 142 31.95 11.73 -2.50
N VAL A 143 31.40 11.53 -1.31
CA VAL A 143 30.04 11.93 -0.95
C VAL A 143 30.09 13.26 -0.20
N LEU A 144 29.74 14.34 -0.90
CA LEU A 144 29.60 15.67 -0.30
C LEU A 144 28.22 15.78 0.34
N SER A 145 28.17 15.96 1.66
CA SER A 145 26.91 16.03 2.40
C SER A 145 26.57 17.45 2.83
N TYR A 146 25.27 17.73 2.85
CA TYR A 146 24.62 18.85 3.51
C TYR A 146 23.47 18.32 4.39
N PRO A 147 22.85 19.14 5.24
CA PRO A 147 21.63 18.76 5.95
C PRO A 147 20.54 18.31 4.99
N GLY A 148 20.24 17.01 5.03
CA GLY A 148 19.17 16.35 4.30
C GLY A 148 19.37 16.18 2.78
N VAL A 149 20.57 16.44 2.26
CA VAL A 149 20.92 16.17 0.86
C VAL A 149 22.40 15.86 0.70
N ALA A 150 22.76 14.94 -0.19
CA ALA A 150 24.16 14.62 -0.52
C ALA A 150 24.36 14.41 -2.01
N PHE A 151 25.57 14.68 -2.49
CA PHE A 151 25.99 14.51 -3.89
C PHE A 151 27.17 13.57 -3.97
N SER A 152 27.13 12.63 -4.91
CA SER A 152 28.19 11.63 -5.12
C SER A 152 29.03 12.01 -6.33
N PHE A 153 30.30 12.36 -6.09
CA PHE A 153 31.27 12.72 -7.12
C PHE A 153 32.27 11.59 -7.34
N PRO A 154 32.42 11.07 -8.56
CA PRO A 154 33.54 10.18 -8.88
C PRO A 154 34.86 10.94 -8.72
N LEU A 155 35.80 10.35 -7.97
CA LEU A 155 37.08 10.97 -7.64
C LEU A 155 38.23 9.99 -7.89
N GLN A 156 39.26 10.42 -8.62
CA GLN A 156 40.45 9.61 -8.88
C GLN A 156 41.09 9.13 -7.59
N HIS A 157 41.18 7.81 -7.42
CA HIS A 157 41.69 7.19 -6.21
C HIS A 157 43.14 7.56 -5.92
N SER A 158 43.97 7.67 -6.96
CA SER A 158 45.38 8.06 -6.84
C SER A 158 45.59 9.51 -6.36
N ALA A 159 44.56 10.37 -6.45
CA ALA A 159 44.64 11.77 -6.04
C ALA A 159 44.08 12.00 -4.62
N TRP A 160 43.48 10.98 -4.00
CA TRP A 160 42.86 11.09 -2.68
C TRP A 160 43.87 10.88 -1.54
N SER A 161 43.77 11.69 -0.49
CA SER A 161 44.39 11.46 0.82
C SER A 161 43.54 12.08 1.93
N GLU A 162 43.64 11.58 3.16
CA GLU A 162 42.85 12.11 4.29
C GLU A 162 43.20 13.57 4.65
N GLN A 163 44.41 14.02 4.30
CA GLN A 163 44.90 15.37 4.59
C GLN A 163 44.71 16.34 3.42
N CYS A 164 44.09 15.91 2.31
CA CYS A 164 43.91 16.77 1.16
C CYS A 164 42.86 17.88 1.42
N ASP A 165 43.07 19.05 0.81
CA ASP A 165 42.01 20.06 0.71
C ASP A 165 40.96 19.56 -0.28
N PHE A 166 39.85 19.05 0.25
CA PHE A 166 38.78 18.48 -0.57
C PHE A 166 38.16 19.50 -1.53
N VAL A 167 38.15 20.80 -1.20
CA VAL A 167 37.58 21.84 -2.06
C VAL A 167 38.48 22.02 -3.29
N ALA A 168 39.79 22.09 -3.09
CA ALA A 168 40.76 22.15 -4.18
C ALA A 168 40.71 20.88 -5.03
N LEU A 169 40.64 19.72 -4.39
CA LEU A 169 40.61 18.42 -5.06
C LEU A 169 39.35 18.23 -5.91
N LEU A 170 38.15 18.47 -5.37
CA LEU A 170 36.88 18.37 -6.10
C LEU A 170 36.70 19.47 -7.14
N SER A 171 37.44 20.57 -7.03
CA SER A 171 37.48 21.65 -8.03
C SER A 171 38.48 21.40 -9.17
N SER A 172 39.28 20.33 -9.07
CA SER A 172 40.30 19.96 -10.06
C SER A 172 39.76 18.95 -11.08
N SER A 173 40.59 18.56 -12.05
CA SER A 173 40.28 17.51 -13.02
C SER A 173 40.24 16.09 -12.43
N ALA A 174 40.68 15.91 -11.18
CA ALA A 174 40.63 14.62 -10.49
C ALA A 174 39.19 14.18 -10.16
N ALA A 175 38.26 15.13 -10.06
CA ALA A 175 36.85 14.86 -9.78
C ALA A 175 35.98 15.06 -11.03
N GLN A 176 35.00 14.17 -11.20
CA GLN A 176 33.98 14.28 -12.25
C GLN A 176 32.71 14.93 -11.69
N PRO A 177 31.80 15.43 -12.56
CA PRO A 177 30.49 15.90 -12.12
C PRO A 177 29.73 14.85 -11.31
N ALA A 178 28.80 15.31 -10.45
CA ALA A 178 28.04 14.40 -9.60
C ALA A 178 27.26 13.39 -10.45
N THR A 179 27.28 12.13 -10.04
CA THR A 179 26.57 11.03 -10.71
C THR A 179 25.25 10.71 -10.03
N SER A 180 25.10 11.11 -8.76
CA SER A 180 23.82 10.98 -8.05
C SER A 180 23.64 12.06 -6.99
N MET A 181 22.38 12.27 -6.62
CA MET A 181 21.96 13.07 -5.48
C MET A 181 21.02 12.26 -4.60
N ALA A 182 21.23 12.27 -3.30
CA ALA A 182 20.37 11.65 -2.31
C ALA A 182 19.66 12.71 -1.47
N ILE A 183 18.35 12.58 -1.27
CA ILE A 183 17.56 13.36 -0.31
C ILE A 183 17.12 12.38 0.78
N PHE A 184 17.50 12.69 2.01
CA PHE A 184 17.32 11.85 3.18
C PHE A 184 17.00 12.71 4.40
N GLN A 185 16.52 12.09 5.47
CA GLN A 185 16.21 12.78 6.70
C GLN A 185 17.39 12.72 7.68
N GLY A 186 18.05 13.85 7.92
CA GLY A 186 19.08 14.02 8.95
C GLY A 186 20.11 15.10 8.62
N SER A 187 21.11 15.25 9.48
CA SER A 187 22.16 16.28 9.45
C SER A 187 23.24 16.03 8.41
N SER A 188 23.64 14.77 8.22
CA SER A 188 24.67 14.38 7.26
C SER A 188 24.46 12.95 6.75
N TRP A 189 24.97 12.65 5.56
CA TRP A 189 24.88 11.32 4.96
C TRP A 189 25.60 10.24 5.78
N PRO A 190 26.84 10.45 6.28
CA PRO A 190 27.53 9.43 7.08
C PRO A 190 26.78 9.06 8.36
N GLU A 191 26.11 10.02 9.00
CA GLU A 191 25.32 9.77 10.22
C GLU A 191 24.04 8.97 9.95
N VAL A 192 23.46 9.11 8.75
CA VAL A 192 22.13 8.57 8.42
C VAL A 192 22.20 7.27 7.64
N SER A 193 23.22 7.08 6.81
CA SER A 193 23.31 5.95 5.86
C SER A 193 23.15 4.59 6.53
N ALA A 194 23.78 4.38 7.69
CA ALA A 194 23.73 3.12 8.44
C ALA A 194 22.37 2.87 9.13
N LYS A 195 21.64 3.93 9.50
CA LYS A 195 20.36 3.85 10.23
C LYS A 195 19.15 4.21 9.37
N LEU A 196 19.34 4.33 8.06
CA LEU A 196 18.36 4.86 7.11
C LEU A 196 17.01 4.14 7.18
N PHE A 197 17.02 2.83 7.41
CA PHE A 197 15.81 1.98 7.48
C PHE A 197 15.44 1.56 8.92
N THR A 198 16.22 1.92 9.93
CA THR A 198 16.00 1.53 11.33
C THR A 198 15.54 2.68 12.21
N GLN A 199 15.85 3.94 11.86
CA GLN A 199 15.37 5.09 12.63
C GLN A 199 13.83 5.24 12.50
N PRO A 200 13.12 5.76 13.52
CA PRO A 200 11.69 6.05 13.37
C PRO A 200 11.43 7.14 12.31
N PRO A 201 10.49 6.95 11.36
CA PRO A 201 10.09 8.01 10.43
C PRO A 201 9.48 9.20 11.19
N GLN A 202 9.94 10.43 10.93
CA GLN A 202 9.37 11.62 11.60
C GLN A 202 8.26 12.28 10.80
N TYR A 203 8.23 12.14 9.48
CA TYR A 203 7.18 12.72 8.63
C TYR A 203 5.91 11.83 8.62
N PRO A 204 4.73 12.37 8.29
CA PRO A 204 3.47 11.60 8.17
C PRO A 204 3.41 10.74 6.89
N ARG A 205 2.56 9.69 6.86
CA ARG A 205 2.34 8.82 5.67
C ARG A 205 1.65 9.56 4.54
N ALA A 206 0.80 10.52 4.89
CA ALA A 206 0.10 11.37 3.94
C ALA A 206 0.90 12.64 3.63
N SER A 207 1.31 12.79 2.36
CA SER A 207 2.04 13.97 1.87
C SER A 207 1.25 15.29 2.05
N ALA A 208 -0.09 15.20 2.06
CA ALA A 208 -1.00 16.33 2.22
C ALA A 208 -0.94 17.01 3.61
N VAL A 209 -0.38 16.33 4.63
CA VAL A 209 -0.33 16.84 6.02
C VAL A 209 0.73 17.95 6.19
N VAL A 210 1.53 18.23 5.15
CA VAL A 210 2.49 19.35 5.14
C VAL A 210 1.84 20.65 4.62
N SER A 211 0.58 20.62 4.17
CA SER A 211 -0.21 21.80 3.81
C SER A 211 -0.90 22.38 5.04
N LYS A 212 -0.80 23.71 5.23
CA LYS A 212 -1.22 24.47 6.43
C LYS A 212 -2.74 24.54 6.68
N ASN A 213 -3.54 23.61 6.18
CA ASN A 213 -4.98 23.55 6.45
C ASN A 213 -5.25 22.39 7.41
N ARG A 214 -5.28 22.72 8.70
CA ARG A 214 -5.32 21.77 9.83
C ARG A 214 -6.73 21.28 10.16
N ASP A 215 -7.74 21.67 9.39
CA ASP A 215 -9.13 21.61 9.87
C ASP A 215 -9.99 20.45 9.35
N SER A 216 -9.46 19.45 8.60
CA SER A 216 -10.36 18.42 8.03
C SER A 216 -9.75 17.06 7.68
N PHE A 217 -8.63 16.64 8.28
CA PHE A 217 -8.12 15.28 8.04
C PHE A 217 -8.24 14.43 9.31
N ALA A 218 -8.84 13.26 9.17
CA ALA A 218 -8.79 12.23 10.19
C ALA A 218 -7.34 11.89 10.52
N ASP A 219 -7.08 11.62 11.80
CA ASP A 219 -5.72 11.36 12.27
C ASP A 219 -5.14 10.09 11.63
N GLU A 220 -3.83 10.06 11.49
CA GLU A 220 -3.14 8.97 10.85
C GLU A 220 -3.05 7.76 11.81
N ILE A 221 -3.48 6.59 11.34
CA ILE A 221 -3.32 5.34 12.09
C ILE A 221 -1.87 4.88 12.01
N GLU A 222 -1.26 4.66 13.18
CA GLU A 222 0.10 4.12 13.34
C GLU A 222 0.09 2.59 13.46
N GLU A 223 -0.80 2.02 14.28
CA GLU A 223 -0.85 0.58 14.54
C GLU A 223 -2.21 0.15 15.13
N PHE A 224 -2.65 -1.07 14.80
CA PHE A 224 -3.78 -1.74 15.45
C PHE A 224 -3.29 -2.72 16.53
N HIS A 225 -3.93 -2.71 17.69
CA HIS A 225 -3.68 -3.65 18.77
C HIS A 225 -4.91 -4.55 18.94
N ILE A 226 -4.76 -5.84 18.66
CA ILE A 226 -5.82 -6.85 18.81
C ILE A 226 -5.75 -7.41 20.23
N LEU A 227 -6.79 -7.16 21.03
CA LEU A 227 -6.83 -7.50 22.45
C LEU A 227 -7.66 -8.76 22.76
N GLY A 228 -8.38 -9.30 21.76
CA GLY A 228 -9.33 -10.42 21.92
C GLY A 228 -10.73 -9.93 22.35
N ALA A 229 -11.69 -10.85 22.48
CA ALA A 229 -13.07 -10.54 22.89
C ALA A 229 -13.74 -9.43 22.04
N GLY A 230 -13.45 -9.39 20.73
CA GLY A 230 -13.96 -8.35 19.83
C GLY A 230 -13.38 -6.95 20.07
N LYS A 231 -12.36 -6.78 20.91
CA LYS A 231 -11.76 -5.48 21.22
C LYS A 231 -10.48 -5.23 20.42
N LEU A 232 -10.46 -4.10 19.73
CA LEU A 232 -9.27 -3.55 19.08
C LEU A 232 -8.97 -2.16 19.64
N GLU A 233 -7.70 -1.82 19.80
CA GLU A 233 -7.25 -0.46 20.09
C GLU A 233 -6.41 0.06 18.91
N VAL A 234 -6.69 1.27 18.47
CA VAL A 234 -6.03 1.89 17.32
C VAL A 234 -5.15 3.03 17.80
N SER A 235 -3.83 2.83 17.69
CA SER A 235 -2.84 3.86 17.97
C SER A 235 -2.83 4.89 16.85
N ARG A 236 -2.94 6.17 17.22
CA ARG A 236 -2.98 7.29 16.28
C ARG A 236 -1.76 8.19 16.46
N ARG A 237 -1.39 8.89 15.39
CA ARG A 237 -0.17 9.70 15.34
C ARG A 237 -0.23 10.94 16.23
N THR A 238 -1.39 11.60 16.31
CA THR A 238 -1.54 12.91 16.95
C THR A 238 -2.46 12.88 18.16
N ASN A 239 -3.55 12.10 18.07
CA ASN A 239 -4.59 11.96 19.06
C ASN A 239 -4.38 10.70 19.93
N PRO A 240 -5.02 10.61 21.11
CA PRO A 240 -4.98 9.40 21.94
C PRO A 240 -5.50 8.16 21.20
N PRO A 241 -5.12 6.94 21.61
CA PRO A 241 -5.68 5.72 21.02
C PRO A 241 -7.21 5.66 21.12
N VAL A 242 -7.85 4.99 20.16
CA VAL A 242 -9.31 4.79 20.12
C VAL A 242 -9.64 3.30 20.11
N SER A 243 -10.69 2.90 20.82
CA SER A 243 -11.14 1.50 20.86
C SER A 243 -12.24 1.25 19.82
N ILE A 244 -12.14 0.13 19.11
CA ILE A 244 -13.21 -0.45 18.30
C ILE A 244 -13.68 -1.71 19.03
N LEU A 245 -14.97 -1.75 19.34
CA LEU A 245 -15.66 -2.87 19.98
C LEU A 245 -16.57 -3.52 18.95
N LEU A 246 -16.19 -4.69 18.45
CA LEU A 246 -16.99 -5.44 17.50
C LEU A 246 -18.33 -5.81 18.15
N GLY A 247 -19.43 -5.63 17.41
CA GLY A 247 -20.79 -5.81 17.89
C GLY A 247 -21.40 -4.59 18.59
N GLU A 248 -20.61 -3.55 18.90
CA GLU A 248 -21.07 -2.34 19.59
C GLU A 248 -20.76 -1.04 18.82
N THR A 249 -19.54 -0.88 18.32
CA THR A 249 -19.11 0.33 17.60
C THR A 249 -19.97 0.56 16.38
N THR A 250 -20.49 1.77 16.23
CA THR A 250 -21.41 2.12 15.13
C THR A 250 -20.64 2.65 13.91
N PRO A 251 -21.26 2.64 12.72
CA PRO A 251 -20.71 3.32 11.54
C PRO A 251 -20.42 4.81 11.78
N GLN A 252 -21.26 5.48 12.58
CA GLN A 252 -21.10 6.89 12.91
C GLN A 252 -19.86 7.11 13.78
N ASP A 253 -19.58 6.22 14.73
CA ASP A 253 -18.37 6.27 15.54
C ASP A 253 -17.12 6.11 14.68
N LEU A 254 -17.12 5.16 13.73
CA LEU A 254 -16.00 5.01 12.78
C LEU A 254 -15.78 6.27 11.96
N ILE A 255 -16.86 6.89 11.45
CA ILE A 255 -16.75 8.13 10.66
C ILE A 255 -16.24 9.29 11.53
N ALA A 256 -16.68 9.39 12.77
CA ALA A 256 -16.24 10.43 13.69
C ALA A 256 -14.74 10.32 14.01
N GLU A 257 -14.22 9.09 14.15
CA GLU A 257 -12.84 8.85 14.57
C GLU A 257 -11.85 8.77 13.39
N PHE A 258 -12.27 8.20 12.25
CA PHE A 258 -11.41 7.91 11.09
C PHE A 258 -11.77 8.71 9.84
N GLY A 259 -12.80 9.55 9.89
CA GLY A 259 -13.34 10.27 8.75
C GLY A 259 -14.25 9.39 7.87
N PRO A 260 -14.80 9.96 6.78
CA PRO A 260 -15.60 9.17 5.85
C PRO A 260 -14.76 8.07 5.19
N PRO A 261 -15.35 6.88 4.93
CA PRO A 261 -14.66 5.84 4.18
C PRO A 261 -14.36 6.31 2.75
N ASP A 262 -13.26 5.81 2.18
CA ASP A 262 -12.87 6.10 0.79
C ASP A 262 -13.87 5.49 -0.21
N ALA A 263 -14.48 4.35 0.14
CA ALA A 263 -15.55 3.72 -0.62
C ALA A 263 -16.50 2.90 0.28
N ILE A 264 -17.77 2.81 -0.12
CA ILE A 264 -18.75 1.93 0.54
C ILE A 264 -19.20 0.88 -0.46
N TYR A 265 -18.99 -0.40 -0.13
CA TYR A 265 -19.49 -1.53 -0.91
C TYR A 265 -20.70 -2.15 -0.21
N ARG A 266 -21.85 -2.18 -0.88
CA ARG A 266 -23.05 -2.84 -0.34
C ARG A 266 -23.10 -4.27 -0.82
N LYS A 267 -23.29 -5.20 0.12
CA LYS A 267 -23.46 -6.63 -0.18
C LYS A 267 -24.83 -6.80 -0.84
N HIS A 268 -24.86 -6.90 -2.16
CA HIS A 268 -26.09 -7.20 -2.88
C HIS A 268 -26.45 -8.67 -2.66
N ASP A 269 -27.65 -8.93 -2.17
CA ASP A 269 -28.17 -10.28 -2.03
C ASP A 269 -28.45 -10.87 -3.42
N ARG A 270 -27.48 -11.61 -3.99
CA ARG A 270 -27.64 -12.31 -5.27
C ARG A 270 -28.71 -13.41 -5.21
N ARG A 271 -29.32 -13.72 -4.06
CA ARG A 271 -30.44 -14.69 -3.98
C ARG A 271 -31.67 -14.25 -4.78
N ILE A 272 -31.90 -12.95 -4.96
CA ILE A 272 -33.11 -12.45 -5.65
C ILE A 272 -32.98 -12.59 -7.20
N SER A 273 -31.77 -12.75 -7.73
CA SER A 273 -31.54 -12.91 -9.17
C SER A 273 -31.95 -14.29 -9.72
N ILE A 274 -32.17 -15.28 -8.85
CA ILE A 274 -32.51 -16.66 -9.24
C ILE A 274 -34.02 -16.87 -9.37
N HIS A 275 -34.84 -16.01 -8.75
CA HIS A 275 -36.32 -16.12 -8.80
C HIS A 275 -37.00 -15.25 -9.86
N ARG A 276 -36.25 -14.39 -10.58
CA ARG A 276 -36.81 -13.62 -11.71
C ARG A 276 -36.94 -14.44 -13.00
N ALA A 277 -36.26 -15.59 -13.08
CA ALA A 277 -36.25 -16.47 -14.26
C ALA A 277 -37.28 -17.63 -14.21
N THR A 278 -37.97 -17.85 -13.10
CA THR A 278 -38.90 -18.99 -12.93
C THR A 278 -40.37 -18.59 -12.81
N GLY A 279 -40.73 -17.37 -13.21
CA GLY A 279 -42.09 -16.85 -13.04
C GLY A 279 -42.62 -16.08 -14.23
N ILE A 280 -42.48 -16.60 -15.46
CA ILE A 280 -43.43 -16.46 -16.59
C ILE A 280 -43.17 -17.67 -17.50
N ALA A 281 -43.91 -18.74 -17.29
CA ALA A 281 -44.09 -19.80 -18.27
C ALA A 281 -45.59 -20.09 -18.34
N GLY A 282 -46.23 -19.67 -19.43
CA GLY A 282 -47.62 -20.02 -19.72
C GLY A 282 -48.39 -18.94 -20.47
N ALA A 283 -48.20 -18.87 -21.80
CA ALA A 283 -49.26 -18.80 -22.82
C ALA A 283 -48.74 -18.10 -24.09
N ASP A 284 -48.33 -18.90 -25.08
CA ASP A 284 -48.49 -18.57 -26.50
C ASP A 284 -50.01 -18.66 -26.83
N PRO A 285 -50.57 -17.87 -27.77
CA PRO A 285 -50.31 -18.17 -29.18
C PRO A 285 -50.43 -17.00 -30.21
N LEU A 286 -49.89 -17.30 -31.41
CA LEU A 286 -50.25 -16.84 -32.78
C LEU A 286 -49.27 -15.92 -33.54
N ASN A 287 -48.57 -16.56 -34.48
CA ASN A 287 -47.88 -16.12 -35.72
C ASN A 287 -48.84 -15.39 -36.73
N PRO A 288 -48.46 -14.92 -37.97
CA PRO A 288 -47.14 -14.79 -38.63
C PRO A 288 -46.95 -13.56 -39.62
N THR A 289 -45.76 -13.51 -40.28
CA THR A 289 -45.39 -12.88 -41.60
C THR A 289 -44.99 -11.39 -41.61
N LEU A 290 -43.91 -10.91 -42.27
CA LEU A 290 -43.44 -11.08 -43.66
C LEU A 290 -41.89 -10.91 -43.80
N SER A 291 -41.33 -11.50 -44.86
CA SER A 291 -39.91 -11.62 -45.23
C SER A 291 -39.41 -10.48 -46.16
N PRO A 292 -38.33 -10.62 -46.99
CA PRO A 292 -36.95 -10.15 -46.73
C PRO A 292 -36.37 -9.25 -47.87
N GLY A 293 -35.15 -8.71 -47.74
CA GLY A 293 -34.47 -8.15 -48.92
C GLY A 293 -33.07 -7.57 -48.73
N ARG A 294 -32.08 -8.22 -49.39
CA ARG A 294 -30.75 -7.77 -49.86
C ARG A 294 -29.77 -7.24 -48.80
N GLY A 295 -28.55 -7.76 -48.60
CA GLY A 295 -27.63 -8.48 -49.48
C GLY A 295 -26.45 -7.57 -49.85
N LEU A 296 -25.26 -7.81 -49.27
CA LEU A 296 -23.91 -7.68 -49.86
C LEU A 296 -22.80 -7.98 -48.81
N ASP A 297 -21.66 -8.44 -49.31
CA ASP A 297 -20.66 -9.34 -48.71
C ASP A 297 -19.43 -8.70 -48.01
N LEU A 298 -18.95 -9.36 -46.93
CA LEU A 298 -17.56 -9.63 -46.46
C LEU A 298 -16.60 -8.46 -46.03
N PRO A 299 -15.47 -8.71 -45.32
CA PRO A 299 -15.26 -9.47 -44.06
C PRO A 299 -14.36 -8.74 -43.00
N ASP A 300 -14.23 -9.36 -41.83
CA ASP A 300 -13.24 -9.21 -40.72
C ASP A 300 -12.13 -8.15 -40.78
N THR A 301 -12.03 -7.32 -39.71
CA THR A 301 -10.76 -7.15 -38.95
C THR A 301 -10.97 -6.47 -37.60
N ASP A 302 -10.32 -7.04 -36.58
CA ASP A 302 -10.07 -6.53 -35.22
C ASP A 302 -9.70 -5.05 -35.16
N HIS A 303 -10.26 -4.31 -34.21
CA HIS A 303 -9.53 -3.29 -33.44
C HIS A 303 -10.23 -3.02 -32.11
N SER A 304 -9.79 -3.73 -31.07
CA SER A 304 -10.02 -3.32 -29.68
C SER A 304 -9.25 -2.03 -29.40
N SER A 305 -9.95 -0.96 -29.05
CA SER A 305 -9.40 0.09 -28.20
C SER A 305 -10.47 1.04 -27.68
N SER A 306 -10.36 1.27 -26.37
CA SER A 306 -10.40 2.57 -25.73
C SER A 306 -11.73 3.11 -25.19
N ASN A 307 -11.57 3.56 -23.94
CA ASN A 307 -12.20 4.73 -23.32
C ASN A 307 -13.62 4.54 -22.80
N SER A 308 -13.67 4.27 -21.49
CA SER A 308 -14.73 4.67 -20.59
C SER A 308 -14.98 6.17 -20.73
N ILE A 309 -15.92 6.52 -21.59
CA ILE A 309 -16.57 7.83 -21.58
C ILE A 309 -17.66 7.77 -20.51
N THR A 310 -17.59 8.70 -19.58
CA THR A 310 -18.66 8.99 -18.62
C THR A 310 -19.80 9.62 -19.41
N ASP A 311 -20.92 8.90 -19.50
CA ASP A 311 -22.17 9.46 -20.01
C ASP A 311 -22.85 10.21 -18.85
N ASP A 312 -22.72 11.53 -18.92
CA ASP A 312 -23.50 12.50 -18.15
C ASP A 312 -24.86 12.59 -18.84
N SER A 313 -25.91 12.11 -18.19
CA SER A 313 -27.28 12.42 -18.56
C SER A 313 -28.03 12.88 -17.33
N ASP A 314 -28.21 14.20 -17.29
CA ASP A 314 -29.19 14.92 -16.49
C ASP A 314 -30.58 14.29 -16.65
N ASP A 315 -31.18 13.90 -15.53
CA ASP A 315 -32.65 13.84 -15.41
C ASP A 315 -33.02 14.32 -14.00
N GLU A 316 -33.21 15.64 -13.86
CA GLU A 316 -33.86 16.22 -12.69
C GLU A 316 -35.34 15.82 -12.67
N ALA A 317 -35.79 15.41 -11.48
CA ALA A 317 -37.17 15.48 -11.00
C ALA A 317 -38.22 14.60 -11.69
N SER A 318 -38.23 13.32 -11.32
CA SER A 318 -39.50 12.65 -11.00
C SER A 318 -39.57 12.36 -9.50
N ALA A 319 -40.29 13.24 -8.80
CA ALA A 319 -40.73 13.01 -7.44
C ALA A 319 -41.62 11.75 -7.39
N GLY A 320 -41.33 10.86 -6.43
CA GLY A 320 -42.29 9.87 -5.94
C GLY A 320 -42.12 8.44 -6.45
N GLN A 321 -41.04 7.76 -6.04
CA GLN A 321 -41.17 6.36 -5.60
C GLN A 321 -40.61 6.26 -4.19
N VAL A 322 -41.53 6.11 -3.25
CA VAL A 322 -41.26 5.73 -1.87
C VAL A 322 -40.48 4.43 -1.93
N SER A 323 -39.17 4.50 -1.70
CA SER A 323 -38.39 3.32 -1.33
C SER A 323 -39.06 2.71 -0.11
N ASP A 324 -39.45 1.44 -0.24
CA ASP A 324 -40.10 0.68 0.83
C ASP A 324 -39.32 0.85 2.15
N PRO A 325 -39.93 1.42 3.21
CA PRO A 325 -39.29 1.61 4.51
C PRO A 325 -38.97 0.28 5.22
N SER A 326 -39.33 -0.86 4.62
CA SER A 326 -38.96 -2.20 5.09
C SER A 326 -37.67 -2.76 4.48
N SER A 327 -37.01 -2.05 3.55
CA SER A 327 -35.66 -2.44 3.12
C SER A 327 -34.67 -2.22 4.27
N LEU A 328 -34.34 -3.32 4.97
CA LEU A 328 -33.38 -3.31 6.07
C LEU A 328 -32.08 -2.61 5.64
N PRO A 329 -31.38 -1.93 6.55
CA PRO A 329 -30.03 -1.42 6.29
C PRO A 329 -29.15 -2.55 5.72
N VAL A 330 -28.74 -2.40 4.46
CA VAL A 330 -28.01 -3.46 3.75
C VAL A 330 -26.59 -3.57 4.31
N ASP A 331 -26.20 -4.79 4.69
CA ASP A 331 -24.82 -5.16 5.03
C ASP A 331 -23.83 -4.49 4.07
N SER A 332 -22.83 -3.82 4.61
CA SER A 332 -21.88 -3.06 3.78
C SER A 332 -20.48 -3.05 4.35
N PHE A 333 -19.52 -2.82 3.46
CA PHE A 333 -18.12 -2.63 3.81
C PHE A 333 -17.76 -1.16 3.65
N PHE A 334 -17.23 -0.58 4.71
CA PHE A 334 -16.60 0.72 4.70
C PHE A 334 -15.11 0.51 4.45
N ASN A 335 -14.62 0.95 3.29
CA ASN A 335 -13.26 0.71 2.85
C ASN A 335 -12.43 1.97 3.13
N TYR A 336 -11.37 1.83 3.92
CA TYR A 336 -10.43 2.91 4.22
C TYR A 336 -9.08 2.60 3.56
N PHE A 337 -9.00 2.79 2.24
CA PHE A 337 -7.80 2.59 1.44
C PHE A 337 -6.58 3.31 2.01
N HIS A 338 -6.75 4.55 2.46
CA HIS A 338 -5.64 5.36 2.98
C HIS A 338 -5.25 5.02 4.42
N HIS A 339 -6.12 4.38 5.20
CA HIS A 339 -5.78 3.89 6.54
C HIS A 339 -5.32 2.43 6.54
N GLY A 340 -5.71 1.67 5.51
CA GLY A 340 -5.28 0.29 5.29
C GLY A 340 -6.23 -0.76 5.87
N PHE A 341 -7.49 -0.43 6.12
CA PHE A 341 -8.45 -1.38 6.68
C PHE A 341 -9.84 -1.27 6.05
N ASP A 342 -10.60 -2.36 6.12
CA ASP A 342 -12.05 -2.36 5.84
C ASP A 342 -12.82 -2.67 7.12
N ALA A 343 -13.98 -2.06 7.29
CA ALA A 343 -14.93 -2.37 8.35
C ALA A 343 -16.21 -2.95 7.77
N PHE A 344 -16.61 -4.13 8.24
CA PHE A 344 -17.89 -4.73 7.88
C PHE A 344 -18.97 -4.26 8.83
N ILE A 345 -20.00 -3.64 8.25
CA ILE A 345 -21.15 -3.09 8.93
C ILE A 345 -22.33 -4.03 8.71
N SER A 346 -22.81 -4.65 9.79
CA SER A 346 -23.93 -5.59 9.77
C SER A 346 -24.73 -5.53 11.07
N HIS A 347 -25.78 -6.35 11.17
CA HIS A 347 -26.46 -6.56 12.46
C HIS A 347 -25.50 -7.16 13.51
N PRO A 348 -25.69 -6.85 14.80
CA PRO A 348 -24.82 -7.35 15.87
C PRO A 348 -24.77 -8.88 15.89
N SER A 349 -23.54 -9.41 15.91
CA SER A 349 -23.23 -10.82 16.11
C SER A 349 -22.29 -10.95 17.31
N THR A 350 -22.28 -12.12 17.96
CA THR A 350 -21.32 -12.40 19.03
C THR A 350 -19.89 -12.34 18.47
N PRO A 351 -19.01 -11.46 19.00
CA PRO A 351 -17.62 -11.41 18.58
C PRO A 351 -16.84 -12.67 18.97
N GLY A 352 -15.65 -12.83 18.41
CA GLY A 352 -14.71 -13.88 18.81
C GLY A 352 -14.34 -13.84 20.31
N PRO A 353 -13.96 -14.98 20.90
CA PRO A 353 -13.69 -15.10 22.34
C PRO A 353 -12.48 -14.28 22.82
N ALA A 354 -12.35 -14.14 24.13
CA ALA A 354 -11.13 -13.63 24.77
C ALA A 354 -9.97 -14.61 24.54
N PHE A 355 -8.75 -14.09 24.43
CA PHE A 355 -7.57 -14.96 24.43
C PHE A 355 -7.44 -15.68 25.80
N PRO A 356 -7.19 -17.00 25.82
CA PRO A 356 -6.95 -17.73 27.06
C PRO A 356 -5.85 -17.08 27.91
N GLY A 357 -6.17 -16.78 29.17
CA GLY A 357 -5.22 -16.13 30.10
C GLY A 357 -5.12 -14.60 29.98
N SER A 358 -5.85 -13.96 29.07
CA SER A 358 -5.88 -12.49 28.95
C SER A 358 -6.56 -11.76 30.11
N GLY A 359 -7.40 -12.47 30.90
CA GLY A 359 -8.19 -11.88 31.98
C GLY A 359 -9.42 -11.10 31.51
N LEU A 360 -9.70 -11.07 30.19
CA LEU A 360 -10.93 -10.50 29.64
C LEU A 360 -12.07 -11.53 29.70
N PRO A 361 -13.32 -11.10 29.96
CA PRO A 361 -14.48 -11.97 29.86
C PRO A 361 -14.81 -12.26 28.39
N ASP A 362 -15.34 -13.45 28.12
CA ASP A 362 -15.86 -13.77 26.79
C ASP A 362 -17.09 -12.90 26.45
N PRO A 363 -17.24 -12.46 25.19
CA PRO A 363 -18.41 -11.72 24.75
C PRO A 363 -19.70 -12.52 24.94
N THR A 364 -20.76 -11.85 25.38
CA THR A 364 -22.08 -12.47 25.51
C THR A 364 -22.89 -12.24 24.25
N ALA A 365 -23.69 -13.22 23.84
CA ALA A 365 -24.58 -13.07 22.70
C ALA A 365 -25.58 -11.91 22.93
N PRO A 366 -25.91 -11.12 21.89
CA PRO A 366 -26.84 -10.02 22.02
C PRO A 366 -28.21 -10.54 22.50
N SER A 367 -28.69 -10.00 23.63
CA SER A 367 -29.92 -10.47 24.29
C SER A 367 -31.20 -10.05 23.57
N VAL A 368 -31.13 -9.05 22.69
CA VAL A 368 -32.25 -8.53 21.91
C VAL A 368 -31.78 -8.26 20.47
N PRO A 369 -32.53 -8.70 19.43
CA PRO A 369 -32.21 -8.36 18.05
C PRO A 369 -32.33 -6.84 17.86
N SER A 370 -31.20 -6.18 17.60
CA SER A 370 -31.13 -4.74 17.30
C SER A 370 -31.17 -4.52 15.79
N SER A 371 -31.95 -3.52 15.38
CA SER A 371 -31.95 -3.02 13.99
C SER A 371 -30.80 -2.07 13.70
N GLN A 372 -30.06 -1.63 14.73
CA GLN A 372 -28.90 -0.77 14.57
C GLN A 372 -27.72 -1.58 14.03
N LEU A 373 -27.17 -1.13 12.91
CA LEU A 373 -25.96 -1.72 12.36
C LEU A 373 -24.73 -1.30 13.18
N VAL A 374 -23.81 -2.25 13.32
CA VAL A 374 -22.55 -2.10 14.04
C VAL A 374 -21.41 -2.69 13.23
N VAL A 375 -20.19 -2.34 13.61
CA VAL A 375 -18.99 -2.98 13.09
C VAL A 375 -18.93 -4.38 13.66
N THR A 376 -18.98 -5.40 12.81
CA THR A 376 -18.84 -6.80 13.25
C THR A 376 -17.51 -7.40 12.85
N LYS A 377 -16.83 -6.83 11.85
CA LYS A 377 -15.52 -7.33 11.39
C LYS A 377 -14.62 -6.18 10.98
N ILE A 378 -13.32 -6.32 11.26
CA ILE A 378 -12.27 -5.43 10.77
C ILE A 378 -11.27 -6.26 9.95
N ILE A 379 -10.94 -5.79 8.77
CA ILE A 379 -9.99 -6.41 7.84
C ILE A 379 -8.77 -5.50 7.73
N LEU A 380 -7.60 -5.97 8.17
CA LEU A 380 -6.32 -5.25 8.15
C LEU A 380 -5.46 -5.71 6.97
N HIS A 381 -5.14 -4.79 6.06
CA HIS A 381 -4.42 -5.10 4.82
C HIS A 381 -2.91 -4.94 4.97
N GLY A 382 -2.15 -5.97 4.61
CA GLY A 382 -0.68 -5.96 4.69
C GLY A 382 0.03 -5.23 3.55
N ASN A 383 -0.68 -4.92 2.45
CA ASN A 383 -0.15 -4.30 1.23
C ASN A 383 1.19 -4.95 0.75
N VAL A 384 1.26 -6.28 0.73
CA VAL A 384 2.50 -7.02 0.47
C VAL A 384 2.85 -6.99 -1.03
N PRO A 385 4.04 -6.53 -1.44
CA PRO A 385 4.48 -6.64 -2.84
C PRO A 385 4.39 -8.07 -3.36
N GLY A 386 3.86 -8.24 -4.58
CA GLY A 386 3.62 -9.54 -5.19
C GLY A 386 2.32 -10.24 -4.75
N SER A 387 1.54 -9.64 -3.84
CA SER A 387 0.18 -10.09 -3.55
C SER A 387 -0.83 -9.52 -4.55
N TYR A 388 -1.96 -10.20 -4.72
CA TYR A 388 -3.06 -9.72 -5.55
C TYR A 388 -3.60 -8.32 -5.16
N PRO A 389 -3.90 -8.03 -3.87
CA PRO A 389 -4.39 -6.71 -3.47
C PRO A 389 -3.28 -5.65 -3.33
N PHE A 390 -2.07 -5.90 -3.82
CA PHE A 390 -0.96 -4.95 -3.69
C PHE A 390 -1.30 -3.59 -4.30
N ASN A 391 -0.97 -2.53 -3.56
CA ASN A 391 -1.26 -1.12 -3.82
C ASN A 391 -2.76 -0.76 -3.84
N ARG A 392 -3.68 -1.66 -3.48
CA ARG A 392 -5.10 -1.31 -3.28
C ARG A 392 -5.35 -0.56 -1.98
N HIS A 393 -4.71 -1.00 -0.89
CA HIS A 393 -4.77 -0.37 0.42
C HIS A 393 -3.37 0.08 0.84
N ARG A 394 -3.29 1.07 1.72
CA ARG A 394 -2.11 1.31 2.54
C ARG A 394 -1.85 0.07 3.40
N ARG A 395 -0.59 -0.19 3.75
CA ARG A 395 -0.27 -1.17 4.78
C ARG A 395 -0.85 -0.76 6.14
N SER A 396 -1.46 -1.71 6.82
CA SER A 396 -1.83 -1.64 8.23
C SER A 396 -0.87 -2.48 9.06
N ARG A 397 -0.22 -1.82 10.03
CA ARG A 397 0.55 -2.50 11.06
C ARG A 397 -0.37 -2.97 12.16
N TRP A 398 -0.09 -4.11 12.73
CA TRP A 398 -0.87 -4.64 13.83
C TRP A 398 -0.01 -5.47 14.79
N THR A 399 -0.46 -5.56 16.03
CA THR A 399 0.07 -6.44 17.07
C THR A 399 -1.07 -7.20 17.76
N ILE A 400 -0.89 -8.49 17.99
CA ILE A 400 -1.84 -9.33 18.74
C ILE A 400 -1.30 -9.51 20.16
N HIS A 401 -2.08 -9.08 21.15
CA HIS A 401 -1.69 -9.08 22.56
C HIS A 401 -2.26 -10.34 23.21
N LEU A 402 -1.43 -11.37 23.31
CA LEU A 402 -1.83 -12.69 23.82
C LEU A 402 -1.87 -12.73 25.37
N ASP A 403 -1.03 -11.92 26.03
CA ASP A 403 -0.92 -11.86 27.48
C ASP A 403 -0.78 -10.42 28.01
N PRO A 404 -1.00 -10.19 29.33
CA PRO A 404 -0.83 -8.87 29.94
C PRO A 404 0.61 -8.34 29.93
N ASN A 405 1.60 -9.22 29.69
CA ASN A 405 3.02 -8.88 29.69
C ASN A 405 3.55 -8.37 28.34
N ARG A 406 2.68 -8.25 27.32
CA ARG A 406 2.97 -7.69 25.99
C ARG A 406 3.96 -8.49 25.15
N ASP A 407 3.99 -9.82 25.28
CA ASP A 407 4.73 -10.66 24.31
C ASP A 407 3.83 -10.88 23.07
N GLY A 408 3.77 -9.84 22.23
CA GLY A 408 2.82 -9.75 21.12
C GLY A 408 3.38 -10.23 19.78
N LEU A 409 2.53 -10.87 18.98
CA LEU A 409 2.82 -11.19 17.58
C LEU A 409 2.58 -9.95 16.73
N ASP A 410 3.49 -9.61 15.81
CA ASP A 410 3.37 -8.43 14.96
C ASP A 410 3.08 -8.80 13.48
N ALA A 411 2.73 -7.78 12.70
CA ALA A 411 2.45 -7.92 11.28
C ALA A 411 3.68 -8.28 10.40
N GLU A 412 4.88 -8.28 10.98
CA GLU A 412 6.14 -8.62 10.33
C GLU A 412 6.64 -10.03 10.69
N SER A 413 6.06 -10.68 11.71
CA SER A 413 6.28 -12.09 12.06
C SER A 413 5.88 -13.02 10.91
N SER A 414 6.62 -14.12 10.77
CA SER A 414 6.25 -15.17 9.82
C SER A 414 4.95 -15.85 10.27
N TYR A 415 4.14 -16.34 9.33
CA TYR A 415 2.94 -17.06 9.71
C TYR A 415 3.23 -18.33 10.51
N ASP A 416 4.34 -19.02 10.28
CA ASP A 416 4.72 -20.21 11.04
C ASP A 416 4.90 -19.90 12.54
N GLU A 417 5.57 -18.80 12.85
CA GLU A 417 5.76 -18.29 14.21
C GLU A 417 4.42 -17.89 14.85
N ILE A 418 3.58 -17.15 14.10
CA ILE A 418 2.23 -16.77 14.52
C ILE A 418 1.41 -18.02 14.87
N ALA A 419 1.40 -19.00 13.97
CA ALA A 419 0.61 -20.21 14.10
C ALA A 419 1.12 -21.09 15.25
N GLU A 420 2.43 -21.20 15.47
CA GLU A 420 3.00 -21.92 16.61
C GLU A 420 2.56 -21.31 17.94
N ARG A 421 2.67 -19.98 18.06
CA ARG A 421 2.28 -19.24 19.28
C ARG A 421 0.78 -19.34 19.53
N LEU A 422 -0.05 -19.12 18.51
CA LEU A 422 -1.51 -19.23 18.64
C LEU A 422 -1.96 -20.66 18.96
N ARG A 423 -1.36 -21.69 18.35
CA ARG A 423 -1.63 -23.10 18.74
C ARG A 423 -1.28 -23.35 20.21
N GLY A 424 -0.20 -22.76 20.71
CA GLY A 424 0.16 -22.82 22.13
C GLY A 424 -0.89 -22.20 23.04
N VAL A 425 -1.40 -21.02 22.67
CA VAL A 425 -2.41 -20.27 23.42
C VAL A 425 -3.76 -21.00 23.48
N TRP A 426 -4.21 -21.53 22.35
CA TRP A 426 -5.51 -22.21 22.23
C TRP A 426 -5.49 -23.70 22.60
N LYS A 427 -4.33 -24.21 23.03
CA LYS A 427 -4.16 -25.62 23.36
C LYS A 427 -5.09 -26.02 24.50
N GLY A 428 -5.98 -26.97 24.22
CA GLY A 428 -6.95 -27.48 25.20
C GLY A 428 -8.20 -26.59 25.38
N SER A 429 -8.34 -25.52 24.61
CA SER A 429 -9.55 -24.69 24.57
C SER A 429 -10.61 -25.22 23.60
N TYR A 430 -10.24 -26.10 22.67
CA TYR A 430 -11.15 -26.71 21.71
C TYR A 430 -11.97 -27.84 22.33
N SER A 431 -13.22 -28.01 21.89
CA SER A 431 -14.11 -29.05 22.42
C SER A 431 -13.68 -30.46 21.98
N SER A 432 -12.97 -30.56 20.85
CA SER A 432 -12.42 -31.82 20.35
C SER A 432 -11.17 -31.62 19.47
N PRO A 433 -10.32 -32.66 19.33
CA PRO A 433 -9.19 -32.63 18.40
C PRO A 433 -9.62 -32.44 16.92
N GLY A 434 -10.84 -32.85 16.57
CA GLY A 434 -11.38 -32.68 15.22
C GLY A 434 -11.76 -31.23 14.91
N GLU A 435 -12.26 -30.47 15.91
CA GLU A 435 -12.54 -29.03 15.79
C GLU A 435 -11.26 -28.22 15.67
N GLU A 436 -10.24 -28.56 16.47
CA GLU A 436 -8.90 -27.99 16.39
C GLU A 436 -8.31 -28.19 14.98
N GLN A 437 -8.38 -29.42 14.46
CA GLN A 437 -7.86 -29.74 13.14
C GLN A 437 -8.67 -29.10 12.00
N ALA A 438 -9.98 -28.90 12.17
CA ALA A 438 -10.84 -28.28 11.17
C ALA A 438 -10.63 -26.77 11.06
N THR A 439 -10.50 -26.08 12.19
CA THR A 439 -10.28 -24.62 12.25
C THR A 439 -8.88 -24.22 11.76
N GLN A 440 -7.89 -25.07 12.00
CA GLN A 440 -6.49 -24.81 11.66
C GLN A 440 -6.07 -25.34 10.27
N ARG A 441 -7.00 -25.97 9.51
CA ARG A 441 -6.68 -26.54 8.20
C ARG A 441 -6.50 -25.42 7.16
N PRO A 442 -5.38 -25.39 6.41
CA PRO A 442 -5.20 -24.44 5.33
C PRO A 442 -6.28 -24.61 4.26
N MET A 443 -6.90 -23.50 3.86
CA MET A 443 -7.80 -23.43 2.72
C MET A 443 -7.15 -22.64 1.60
N VAL A 444 -6.97 -23.26 0.43
CA VAL A 444 -6.35 -22.59 -0.73
C VAL A 444 -7.34 -21.61 -1.36
N LEU A 445 -6.89 -20.38 -1.56
CA LEU A 445 -7.62 -19.32 -2.22
C LEU A 445 -6.97 -18.98 -3.58
N ASN A 446 -7.71 -19.24 -4.66
CA ASN A 446 -7.31 -18.87 -6.01
C ASN A 446 -7.91 -17.50 -6.34
N ARG A 447 -7.11 -16.43 -6.41
CA ARG A 447 -7.61 -15.09 -6.80
C ARG A 447 -7.61 -14.83 -8.31
N GLY A 448 -7.01 -15.72 -9.11
CA GLY A 448 -6.85 -15.55 -10.56
C GLY A 448 -7.95 -16.13 -11.45
N TRP A 449 -9.04 -16.67 -10.87
CA TRP A 449 -10.18 -17.17 -11.65
C TRP A 449 -11.23 -16.07 -11.67
N GLY A 450 -11.76 -15.68 -12.84
CA GLY A 450 -12.66 -14.53 -13.02
C GLY A 450 -14.01 -14.58 -12.29
N ASP A 451 -14.21 -15.55 -11.40
CA ASP A 451 -15.37 -15.71 -10.50
C ASP A 451 -14.92 -15.77 -9.02
N SER A 452 -13.63 -15.57 -8.77
CA SER A 452 -13.07 -15.39 -7.44
C SER A 452 -13.24 -13.94 -7.02
N PRO A 453 -13.58 -13.67 -5.75
CA PRO A 453 -13.83 -12.32 -5.28
C PRO A 453 -12.74 -11.33 -5.68
N GLU A 454 -13.09 -10.35 -6.52
CA GLU A 454 -12.18 -9.24 -6.82
C GLU A 454 -11.89 -8.40 -5.56
N SER A 455 -12.71 -8.58 -4.51
CA SER A 455 -12.67 -7.86 -3.25
C SER A 455 -12.62 -8.81 -2.05
N SER A 456 -11.75 -8.52 -1.08
CA SER A 456 -11.67 -9.14 0.27
C SER A 456 -13.01 -9.17 1.04
N VAL A 457 -13.96 -8.40 0.54
CA VAL A 457 -15.33 -8.16 1.01
C VAL A 457 -16.27 -9.35 0.78
N GLU A 458 -16.05 -10.23 -0.20
CA GLU A 458 -17.02 -11.32 -0.49
C GLU A 458 -16.84 -12.56 0.39
N PHE A 459 -15.81 -12.61 1.23
CA PHE A 459 -15.44 -13.81 2.00
C PHE A 459 -16.41 -14.22 3.11
N LEU A 460 -17.32 -13.35 3.51
CA LEU A 460 -17.97 -13.49 4.82
C LEU A 460 -19.50 -13.66 4.74
N GLY A 461 -20.03 -13.88 3.53
CA GLY A 461 -21.46 -14.03 3.29
C GLY A 461 -22.01 -15.46 3.19
N GLY A 462 -21.16 -16.49 3.14
CA GLY A 462 -21.61 -17.88 2.92
C GLY A 462 -20.87 -18.96 3.71
N TRP A 463 -20.01 -18.58 4.66
CA TRP A 463 -19.07 -19.50 5.30
C TRP A 463 -19.64 -20.24 6.53
N GLU A 464 -20.77 -19.82 7.10
CA GLU A 464 -21.42 -20.57 8.20
C GLU A 464 -22.12 -21.88 7.74
N GLU A 465 -22.36 -22.07 6.43
CA GLU A 465 -23.27 -23.12 5.95
C GLU A 465 -22.63 -24.21 5.07
N THR A 466 -21.34 -24.11 4.69
CA THR A 466 -20.72 -25.04 3.72
C THR A 466 -19.59 -25.88 4.30
N THR A 467 -19.93 -26.74 5.27
CA THR A 467 -19.08 -27.87 5.72
C THR A 467 -19.30 -29.16 4.91
N ALA A 468 -19.93 -29.10 3.72
CA ALA A 468 -20.14 -30.28 2.90
C ALA A 468 -20.08 -29.99 1.40
N LYS A 469 -18.92 -30.24 0.77
CA LYS A 469 -18.74 -31.11 -0.42
C LYS A 469 -17.48 -30.76 -1.24
N GLY A 470 -16.66 -31.80 -1.48
CA GLY A 470 -16.13 -32.11 -2.81
C GLY A 470 -14.86 -31.41 -3.28
N GLN A 471 -13.72 -32.05 -3.04
CA GLN A 471 -12.45 -31.82 -3.76
C GLN A 471 -12.61 -32.04 -5.27
N ARG A 472 -12.02 -31.18 -6.10
CA ARG A 472 -11.67 -31.50 -7.49
C ARG A 472 -10.24 -31.01 -7.79
N SER A 473 -9.45 -31.92 -8.36
CA SER A 473 -8.03 -31.82 -8.68
C SER A 473 -7.79 -31.39 -10.13
N THR A 474 -6.54 -30.99 -10.44
CA THR A 474 -5.88 -30.72 -11.76
C THR A 474 -5.98 -29.27 -12.26
N THR A 475 -4.96 -28.59 -12.81
CA THR A 475 -3.61 -28.93 -13.35
C THR A 475 -2.78 -27.64 -13.51
N ASP A 476 -1.45 -27.77 -13.50
CA ASP A 476 -0.44 -26.72 -13.74
C ASP A 476 -0.61 -25.94 -15.05
N GLY A 477 -0.26 -24.65 -15.00
CA GLY A 477 0.08 -23.87 -16.20
C GLY A 477 -0.21 -22.37 -16.07
N HIS A 478 0.70 -21.62 -15.42
CA HIS A 478 1.21 -20.29 -15.80
C HIS A 478 2.04 -19.73 -14.64
N GLU A 479 3.37 -19.87 -14.74
CA GLU A 479 4.36 -19.40 -13.78
C GLU A 479 4.59 -17.87 -13.84
N GLY A 480 3.50 -17.12 -14.01
CA GLY A 480 3.48 -15.65 -14.08
C GLY A 480 2.29 -15.01 -13.35
N GLY A 481 1.46 -15.80 -12.65
CA GLY A 481 0.34 -15.31 -11.85
C GLY A 481 0.76 -14.95 -10.42
N LEU A 482 0.11 -13.93 -9.85
CA LEU A 482 0.10 -13.63 -8.41
C LEU A 482 -0.44 -14.89 -7.70
N GLY A 483 0.45 -15.76 -7.22
CA GLY A 483 0.12 -17.12 -6.81
C GLY A 483 -0.98 -17.21 -5.75
N ASN A 484 -1.59 -18.39 -5.64
CA ASN A 484 -2.65 -18.66 -4.66
C ASN A 484 -2.19 -18.37 -3.22
N THR A 485 -3.12 -17.89 -2.39
CA THR A 485 -2.94 -17.68 -0.95
C THR A 485 -3.57 -18.83 -0.17
N GLU A 486 -3.20 -18.95 1.10
CA GLU A 486 -3.80 -19.91 2.03
C GLU A 486 -4.49 -19.15 3.17
N LEU A 487 -5.69 -19.60 3.54
CA LEU A 487 -6.45 -19.07 4.65
C LEU A 487 -6.31 -19.97 5.87
N PHE A 488 -6.11 -19.36 7.04
CA PHE A 488 -6.00 -20.05 8.31
C PHE A 488 -6.84 -19.37 9.39
N GLY A 489 -7.64 -20.16 10.11
CA GLY A 489 -8.52 -19.67 11.15
C GLY A 489 -8.00 -19.95 12.56
N PHE A 490 -8.20 -18.99 13.45
CA PHE A 490 -8.18 -19.15 14.90
C PHE A 490 -9.46 -18.51 15.47
N PRO A 491 -9.87 -18.81 16.71
CA PRO A 491 -11.04 -18.16 17.29
C PRO A 491 -10.92 -16.62 17.24
N GLY A 492 -11.87 -15.97 16.54
CA GLY A 492 -11.91 -14.52 16.31
C GLY A 492 -10.92 -13.95 15.30
N LEU A 493 -10.10 -14.79 14.64
CA LEU A 493 -9.03 -14.36 13.73
C LEU A 493 -8.99 -15.21 12.45
N LEU A 494 -8.80 -14.56 11.31
CA LEU A 494 -8.55 -15.22 10.04
C LEU A 494 -7.35 -14.57 9.34
N PHE A 495 -6.37 -15.40 8.98
CA PHE A 495 -5.16 -14.97 8.30
C PHE A 495 -5.21 -15.40 6.84
N GLU A 496 -4.96 -14.47 5.94
CA GLU A 496 -4.59 -14.78 4.55
C GLU A 496 -3.08 -14.69 4.39
N VAL A 497 -2.48 -15.78 3.96
CA VAL A 497 -1.04 -16.00 3.97
C VAL A 497 -0.55 -16.29 2.56
N LEU A 498 0.53 -15.62 2.17
CA LEU A 498 1.21 -15.87 0.90
C LEU A 498 2.14 -17.08 1.01
N LYS A 499 2.55 -17.65 -0.13
CA LYS A 499 3.46 -18.81 -0.16
C LYS A 499 4.80 -18.60 0.55
N ASN A 500 5.24 -17.35 0.72
CA ASN A 500 6.46 -17.00 1.46
C ASN A 500 6.22 -16.81 2.96
N GLY A 501 5.03 -17.14 3.48
CA GLY A 501 4.67 -17.03 4.89
C GLY A 501 4.30 -15.61 5.36
N ALA A 502 4.30 -14.61 4.47
CA ALA A 502 3.86 -13.26 4.82
C ALA A 502 2.33 -13.19 4.91
N VAL A 503 1.82 -12.55 5.97
CA VAL A 503 0.38 -12.30 6.14
C VAL A 503 -0.03 -11.15 5.22
N SER A 504 -0.84 -11.46 4.20
CA SER A 504 -1.42 -10.47 3.29
C SER A 504 -2.58 -9.73 3.93
N CYS A 505 -3.36 -10.41 4.77
CA CYS A 505 -4.56 -9.85 5.38
C CYS A 505 -4.84 -10.52 6.73
N LEU A 506 -5.24 -9.74 7.72
CA LEU A 506 -5.76 -10.22 9.01
C LEU A 506 -7.20 -9.74 9.18
N THR A 507 -8.15 -10.66 9.32
CA THR A 507 -9.53 -10.33 9.65
C THR A 507 -9.79 -10.65 11.12
N VAL A 508 -10.37 -9.69 11.84
CA VAL A 508 -10.81 -9.82 13.23
C VAL A 508 -12.33 -9.76 13.25
N TYR A 509 -12.98 -10.72 13.90
CA TYR A 509 -14.45 -10.84 13.95
C TYR A 509 -14.96 -11.38 15.28
#